data_AF-A0A1I7U9J4-F1
#
_entry.id   AF-A0A1I7U9J4-F1
#
_cell.length_a   1.000
_cell.length_b   1.000
_cell.length_c   1.000
_cell.angle_alpha   90.00
_cell.angle_beta   90.00
_cell.angle_gamma   90.00
#
_symmetry.space_group_name_H-M   'P 1'
#
loop_
_entity.id
_entity.type
_entity.pdbx_description
1 polymer ?
#
loop_
_entity_poly.entity_id
_entity_poly.type
_entity_poly.pdbx_seq_one_letter_code
_entity_poly.pdbx_strand_id
1 'polypeptide(L)'
;MQSSLILLALIAGAFAQFSSTAQQQIVDAHNNLRSQIAKGTYTAKGTKEPSGADILKMKWDSSIATSAQNYANGCPDDHSGAPGLGENMYWSWTSGTFGDLNSFGVAASKSWEQEFQDYGWTSNTLDVATFNTGIGHATQMAWSKTGALGCGVKNCGADPNMNNWNKLVVVCQYKAQGNYLNQPIYKTGATCSACPSPTKCESATGLCV
;
A
#
# COMPACT_ATOMS: atom_id res chain seq x y z
N MET A 1 -18.16 -56.54 0.26
CA MET A 1 -17.97 -55.34 -0.59
C MET A 1 -18.38 -54.13 0.23
N GLN A 2 -17.44 -53.56 1.00
CA GLN A 2 -17.68 -52.31 1.73
C GLN A 2 -17.08 -51.18 0.90
N SER A 3 -17.96 -50.38 0.30
CA SER A 3 -17.57 -49.19 -0.45
C SER A 3 -17.23 -48.08 0.52
N SER A 4 -15.95 -47.80 0.71
CA SER A 4 -15.47 -46.62 1.42
C SER A 4 -15.71 -45.38 0.57
N LEU A 5 -16.64 -44.52 0.98
CA LEU A 5 -16.76 -43.15 0.47
C LEU A 5 -15.63 -42.30 1.05
N ILE A 6 -14.62 -42.02 0.23
CA ILE A 6 -13.61 -41.01 0.54
C ILE A 6 -14.25 -39.65 0.25
N LEU A 7 -14.65 -38.95 1.32
CA LEU A 7 -15.02 -37.54 1.24
C LEU A 7 -13.74 -36.72 1.02
N LEU A 8 -13.45 -36.38 -0.24
CA LEU A 8 -12.48 -35.33 -0.53
C LEU A 8 -13.09 -34.01 -0.06
N ALA A 9 -12.68 -33.56 1.13
CA ALA A 9 -12.83 -32.17 1.51
C ALA A 9 -11.98 -31.35 0.52
N LEU A 10 -12.63 -30.81 -0.51
CA LEU A 10 -12.09 -29.68 -1.25
C LEU A 10 -11.97 -28.53 -0.24
N ILE A 11 -10.81 -28.42 0.39
CA ILE A 11 -10.40 -27.18 1.01
C ILE A 11 -10.28 -26.23 -0.17
N ALA A 12 -11.36 -25.50 -0.47
CA ALA A 12 -11.35 -24.33 -1.31
C ALA A 12 -10.51 -23.30 -0.56
N GLY A 13 -9.20 -23.49 -0.58
CA GLY A 13 -8.27 -22.52 -0.07
C GLY A 13 -8.49 -21.28 -0.90
N ALA A 14 -8.95 -20.21 -0.25
CA ALA A 14 -9.08 -18.88 -0.82
C ALA A 14 -7.67 -18.38 -1.16
N PHE A 15 -7.10 -18.86 -2.25
CA PHE A 15 -5.72 -18.59 -2.64
C PHE A 15 -5.69 -18.03 -4.05
N ALA A 16 -5.88 -16.70 -4.14
CA ALA A 16 -5.02 -15.75 -4.87
C ALA A 16 -5.77 -14.45 -5.21
N GLN A 17 -5.71 -13.46 -4.30
CA GLN A 17 -5.73 -12.03 -4.65
C GLN A 17 -4.37 -11.61 -5.21
N PHE A 18 -4.43 -10.74 -6.22
CA PHE A 18 -3.34 -10.25 -7.06
C PHE A 18 -2.40 -11.35 -7.58
N SER A 19 -2.35 -11.52 -8.90
CA SER A 19 -1.31 -12.34 -9.56
C SER A 19 0.09 -11.88 -9.15
N SER A 20 1.10 -12.75 -9.25
CA SER A 20 2.50 -12.38 -8.95
C SER A 20 2.98 -11.15 -9.74
N THR A 21 2.55 -11.02 -10.99
CA THR A 21 2.79 -9.82 -11.80
C THR A 21 2.17 -8.58 -11.18
N ALA A 22 0.91 -8.65 -10.73
CA ALA A 22 0.24 -7.53 -10.08
C ALA A 22 0.87 -7.18 -8.73
N GLN A 23 1.26 -8.19 -7.93
CA GLN A 23 1.99 -8.00 -6.68
C GLN A 23 3.29 -7.23 -6.92
N GLN A 24 4.06 -7.62 -7.94
CA GLN A 24 5.29 -6.93 -8.32
C GLN A 24 5.00 -5.49 -8.79
N GLN A 25 3.96 -5.29 -9.61
CA GLN A 25 3.59 -3.94 -10.08
C GLN A 25 3.16 -3.01 -8.93
N ILE A 26 2.49 -3.53 -7.90
CA ILE A 26 2.16 -2.76 -6.69
C ILE A 26 3.45 -2.36 -5.96
N VAL A 27 4.36 -3.31 -5.75
CA VAL A 27 5.68 -3.04 -5.12
C VAL A 27 6.49 -2.03 -5.93
N ASP A 28 6.47 -2.14 -7.26
CA ASP A 28 7.18 -1.22 -8.16
C ASP A 28 6.58 0.18 -8.09
N ALA A 29 5.26 0.32 -8.05
CA ALA A 29 4.60 1.62 -7.86
C ALA A 29 5.07 2.30 -6.56
N HIS A 30 5.09 1.56 -5.44
CA HIS A 30 5.58 2.06 -4.16
C HIS A 30 7.07 2.43 -4.22
N ASN A 31 7.90 1.56 -4.79
CA ASN A 31 9.35 1.80 -4.86
C ASN A 31 9.72 2.91 -5.85
N ASN A 32 8.93 3.15 -6.90
CA ASN A 32 9.12 4.27 -7.81
C ASN A 32 8.92 5.61 -7.11
N LEU A 33 7.85 5.75 -6.31
CA LEU A 33 7.64 6.92 -5.44
C LEU A 33 8.81 7.08 -4.46
N ARG A 34 9.12 6.01 -3.71
CA ARG A 34 10.16 6.02 -2.68
C ARG A 34 11.55 6.36 -3.24
N SER A 35 11.89 5.84 -4.42
CA SER A 35 13.14 6.13 -5.14
C SER A 35 13.25 7.60 -5.53
N GLN A 36 12.15 8.20 -6.03
CA GLN A 36 12.13 9.63 -6.35
C GLN A 36 12.32 10.50 -5.10
N ILE A 37 11.70 10.14 -3.98
CA ILE A 37 11.89 10.85 -2.70
C ILE A 37 13.34 10.66 -2.21
N ALA A 38 13.88 9.43 -2.23
CA ALA A 38 15.25 9.15 -1.79
C ALA A 38 16.29 9.96 -2.57
N LYS A 39 16.05 10.19 -3.86
CA LYS A 39 16.91 10.98 -4.74
C LYS A 39 16.63 12.49 -4.70
N GLY A 40 15.61 12.93 -3.96
CA GLY A 40 15.19 14.34 -3.94
C GLY A 40 14.72 14.83 -5.32
N THR A 41 14.11 13.96 -6.11
CA THR A 41 13.54 14.30 -7.43
C THR A 41 12.02 14.34 -7.42
N TYR A 42 11.37 13.93 -6.32
CA TYR A 42 9.92 14.02 -6.18
C TYR A 42 9.47 15.47 -6.01
N THR A 43 8.34 15.82 -6.62
CA THR A 43 7.72 17.14 -6.51
C THR A 43 6.26 16.96 -6.12
N ALA A 44 5.86 17.48 -4.96
CA ALA A 44 4.49 17.46 -4.46
C ALA A 44 3.84 18.83 -4.68
N LYS A 45 2.82 18.91 -5.56
CA LYS A 45 2.07 20.15 -5.84
C LYS A 45 2.97 21.35 -6.17
N GLY A 46 4.00 21.11 -6.98
CA GLY A 46 4.99 22.12 -7.38
C GLY A 46 6.11 22.39 -6.36
N THR A 47 6.09 21.75 -5.19
CA THR A 47 7.15 21.84 -4.18
C THR A 47 8.12 20.66 -4.33
N LYS A 48 9.41 20.94 -4.48
CA LYS A 48 10.44 19.90 -4.58
C LYS A 48 10.77 19.38 -3.19
N GLU A 49 10.65 18.07 -3.00
CA GLU A 49 10.93 17.43 -1.70
C GLU A 49 12.42 17.22 -1.47
N PRO A 50 12.91 17.37 -0.23
CA PRO A 50 14.29 17.05 0.10
C PRO A 50 14.59 15.56 -0.08
N SER A 51 15.85 15.22 -0.34
CA SER A 51 16.25 13.82 -0.47
C SER A 51 16.12 13.07 0.86
N GLY A 52 15.75 11.80 0.77
CA GLY A 52 15.68 10.88 1.90
C GLY A 52 16.96 10.05 2.09
N ALA A 53 17.45 10.01 3.32
CA ALA A 53 18.71 9.36 3.68
C ALA A 53 18.56 7.89 4.10
N ASP A 54 17.37 7.47 4.54
CA ASP A 54 17.11 6.18 5.22
C ASP A 54 15.94 5.37 4.62
N ILE A 55 15.53 5.68 3.38
CA ILE A 55 14.32 5.09 2.79
C ILE A 55 14.56 3.63 2.41
N LEU A 56 13.88 2.70 3.10
CA LEU A 56 13.94 1.28 2.80
C LEU A 56 13.30 0.96 1.44
N LYS A 57 13.86 -0.02 0.73
CA LYS A 57 13.17 -0.64 -0.39
C LYS A 57 12.04 -1.52 0.13
N MET A 58 10.85 -1.33 -0.41
CA MET A 58 9.67 -2.09 -0.03
C MET A 58 9.68 -3.44 -0.76
N LYS A 59 9.29 -4.52 -0.06
CA LYS A 59 9.11 -5.86 -0.63
C LYS A 59 7.71 -6.39 -0.40
N TRP A 60 7.29 -7.31 -1.26
CA TRP A 60 6.06 -8.07 -1.02
C TRP A 60 6.25 -9.04 0.16
N ASP A 61 5.25 -9.12 1.04
CA ASP A 61 5.19 -10.09 2.12
C ASP A 61 3.86 -10.85 2.05
N SER A 62 3.92 -12.15 1.76
CA SER A 62 2.75 -12.99 1.57
C SER A 62 1.92 -13.16 2.83
N SER A 63 2.51 -13.03 4.02
CA SER A 63 1.76 -13.12 5.29
C SER A 63 0.91 -11.87 5.50
N ILE A 64 1.47 -10.69 5.20
CA ILE A 64 0.74 -9.42 5.22
C ILE A 64 -0.35 -9.42 4.14
N ALA A 65 -0.03 -9.93 2.94
CA ALA A 65 -1.01 -10.04 1.86
C ALA A 65 -2.18 -10.95 2.23
N THR A 66 -1.92 -12.06 2.93
CA THR A 66 -2.97 -12.95 3.44
C THR A 66 -3.86 -12.22 4.46
N SER A 67 -3.28 -11.40 5.35
CA SER A 67 -4.03 -10.58 6.29
C SER A 67 -4.92 -9.56 5.58
N ALA A 68 -4.34 -8.75 4.68
CA ALA A 68 -5.07 -7.77 3.89
C ALA A 68 -6.18 -8.43 3.03
N GLN A 69 -5.91 -9.62 2.50
CA GLN A 69 -6.86 -10.44 1.75
C GLN A 69 -8.04 -10.89 2.59
N ASN A 70 -7.77 -11.42 3.77
CA ASN A 70 -8.82 -11.86 4.68
C ASN A 70 -9.72 -10.68 5.08
N TYR A 71 -9.13 -9.50 5.28
CA TYR A 71 -9.91 -8.30 5.58
C TYR A 71 -10.74 -7.84 4.37
N ALA A 72 -10.12 -7.74 3.18
CA ALA A 72 -10.81 -7.36 1.94
C ALA A 72 -11.98 -8.30 1.59
N ASN A 73 -11.91 -9.59 1.93
CA ASN A 73 -13.01 -10.55 1.71
C ASN A 73 -14.30 -10.17 2.46
N GLY A 74 -14.19 -9.43 3.57
CA GLY A 74 -15.34 -8.92 4.31
C GLY A 74 -15.99 -7.69 3.68
N CYS A 75 -15.45 -7.16 2.58
CA CYS A 75 -15.92 -5.95 1.92
C CYS A 75 -16.08 -4.73 2.85
N PRO A 76 -15.06 -4.46 3.70
CA PRO A 76 -15.12 -3.42 4.73
C PRO A 76 -15.36 -2.02 4.18
N ASP A 77 -15.86 -1.15 5.04
CA ASP A 77 -16.05 0.30 4.83
C ASP A 77 -15.13 1.14 5.74
N ASP A 78 -14.37 0.48 6.60
CA ASP A 78 -13.47 1.08 7.58
C ASP A 78 -12.13 0.32 7.63
N HIS A 79 -11.20 0.81 8.45
CA HIS A 79 -9.88 0.21 8.63
C HIS A 79 -9.91 -0.98 9.59
N SER A 80 -9.05 -1.98 9.34
CA SER A 80 -9.01 -3.22 10.14
C SER A 80 -8.47 -3.03 11.55
N GLY A 81 -7.62 -2.01 11.77
CA GLY A 81 -6.86 -1.86 13.00
C GLY A 81 -5.87 -3.00 13.25
N ALA A 82 -5.42 -3.71 12.21
CA ALA A 82 -4.50 -4.84 12.33
C ALA A 82 -3.24 -4.46 13.16
N PRO A 83 -2.98 -5.11 14.31
CA PRO A 83 -1.95 -4.67 15.23
C PRO A 83 -0.55 -4.63 14.60
N GLY A 84 0.11 -3.47 14.71
CA GLY A 84 1.49 -3.27 14.24
C GLY A 84 1.65 -3.13 12.72
N LEU A 85 0.53 -3.06 11.97
CA LEU A 85 0.51 -2.80 10.54
C LEU A 85 -0.10 -1.42 10.27
N GLY A 86 0.49 -0.70 9.32
CA GLY A 86 -0.21 0.40 8.67
C GLY A 86 -1.20 -0.14 7.65
N GLU A 87 -2.13 0.69 7.18
CA GLU A 87 -3.13 0.28 6.21
C GLU A 87 -3.57 1.42 5.30
N ASN A 88 -3.66 1.14 4.00
CA ASN A 88 -4.34 1.98 3.03
C ASN A 88 -5.51 1.22 2.42
N MET A 89 -6.60 1.94 2.17
CA MET A 89 -7.80 1.38 1.54
C MET A 89 -8.20 2.19 0.32
N TYR A 90 -8.78 1.49 -0.65
CA TYR A 90 -9.27 2.08 -1.87
C TYR A 90 -10.57 1.38 -2.25
N TRP A 91 -11.58 2.17 -2.59
CA TRP A 91 -12.85 1.67 -3.07
C TRP A 91 -13.14 2.20 -4.47
N SER A 92 -13.81 1.39 -5.28
CA SER A 92 -14.28 1.76 -6.60
C SER A 92 -15.70 1.26 -6.80
N TRP A 93 -16.50 2.04 -7.53
CA TRP A 93 -17.85 1.66 -7.90
C TRP A 93 -18.02 1.77 -9.42
N THR A 94 -18.79 0.85 -9.99
CA THR A 94 -19.18 0.89 -11.41
C THR A 94 -20.60 0.37 -11.61
N SER A 95 -21.35 0.99 -12.52
CA SER A 95 -22.67 0.49 -12.94
C SER A 95 -22.58 -0.77 -13.80
N GLY A 96 -21.39 -1.09 -14.33
CA GLY A 96 -21.11 -2.30 -15.10
C GLY A 96 -20.50 -3.41 -14.23
N THR A 97 -19.75 -4.32 -14.84
CA THR A 97 -18.95 -5.33 -14.13
C THR A 97 -17.50 -4.89 -14.02
N PHE A 98 -16.82 -5.31 -12.96
CA PHE A 98 -15.37 -5.20 -12.90
C PHE A 98 -14.73 -6.21 -13.85
N GLY A 99 -13.72 -5.75 -14.60
CA GLY A 99 -12.85 -6.60 -15.41
C GLY A 99 -11.79 -7.28 -14.54
N ASP A 100 -10.56 -7.36 -15.04
CA ASP A 100 -9.44 -7.93 -14.29
C ASP A 100 -9.13 -7.10 -13.03
N LEU A 101 -9.27 -7.76 -11.87
CA LEU A 101 -9.02 -7.17 -10.56
C LEU A 101 -7.55 -6.81 -10.36
N ASN A 102 -6.62 -7.43 -11.11
CA ASN A 102 -5.18 -7.15 -10.98
C ASN A 102 -4.83 -5.69 -11.22
N SER A 103 -5.57 -5.01 -12.10
CA SER A 103 -5.33 -3.60 -12.44
C SER A 103 -5.56 -2.64 -11.25
N PHE A 104 -6.40 -3.04 -10.28
CA PHE A 104 -6.81 -2.17 -9.18
C PHE A 104 -5.72 -1.95 -8.13
N GLY A 105 -4.73 -2.84 -8.01
CA GLY A 105 -3.64 -2.64 -7.06
C GLY A 105 -2.76 -1.44 -7.44
N VAL A 106 -2.45 -1.32 -8.73
CA VAL A 106 -1.72 -0.16 -9.27
C VAL A 106 -2.62 1.07 -9.28
N ALA A 107 -3.91 0.94 -9.60
CA ALA A 107 -4.85 2.06 -9.55
C ALA A 107 -4.97 2.65 -8.14
N ALA A 108 -5.10 1.80 -7.12
CA ALA A 108 -5.10 2.20 -5.71
C ALA A 108 -3.79 2.89 -5.32
N SER A 109 -2.63 2.30 -5.68
CA SER A 109 -1.32 2.89 -5.40
C SER A 109 -1.18 4.30 -6.00
N LYS A 110 -1.64 4.51 -7.24
CA LYS A 110 -1.64 5.83 -7.88
C LYS A 110 -2.60 6.80 -7.20
N SER A 111 -3.79 6.34 -6.82
CA SER A 111 -4.78 7.16 -6.10
C SER A 111 -4.24 7.65 -4.76
N TRP A 112 -3.52 6.80 -4.03
CA TRP A 112 -2.90 7.18 -2.76
C TRP A 112 -1.73 8.14 -2.97
N GLU A 113 -0.84 7.89 -3.92
CA GLU A 113 0.27 8.81 -4.25
C GLU A 113 -0.24 10.20 -4.69
N GLN A 114 -1.37 10.25 -5.41
CA GLN A 114 -1.97 11.49 -5.91
C GLN A 114 -2.32 12.48 -4.80
N GLU A 115 -2.51 12.04 -3.56
CA GLU A 115 -2.74 12.92 -2.40
C GLU A 115 -1.63 13.95 -2.21
N PHE A 116 -0.37 13.62 -2.54
CA PHE A 116 0.73 14.57 -2.51
C PHE A 116 0.53 15.75 -3.48
N GLN A 117 -0.17 15.53 -4.59
CA GLN A 117 -0.49 16.57 -5.55
C GLN A 117 -1.77 17.33 -5.16
N ASP A 118 -2.75 16.62 -4.63
CA ASP A 118 -4.06 17.21 -4.29
C ASP A 118 -3.94 18.11 -3.05
N TYR A 119 -3.31 17.61 -1.99
CA TYR A 119 -3.19 18.31 -0.70
C TYR A 119 -1.88 19.09 -0.57
N GLY A 120 -0.81 18.64 -1.23
CA GLY A 120 0.53 19.20 -1.09
C GLY A 120 1.28 18.64 0.11
N TRP A 121 2.61 18.69 0.07
CA TRP A 121 3.48 18.14 1.11
C TRP A 121 4.47 19.21 1.60
N THR A 122 4.06 20.03 2.56
CA THR A 122 4.87 21.20 2.97
C THR A 122 5.83 20.89 4.12
N SER A 123 5.63 19.78 4.83
CA SER A 123 6.43 19.36 5.97
C SER A 123 6.73 17.87 5.92
N ASN A 124 8.00 17.52 6.08
CA ASN A 124 8.41 16.12 6.25
C ASN A 124 8.05 15.57 7.65
N THR A 125 7.77 16.42 8.63
CA THR A 125 7.16 16.00 9.90
C THR A 125 5.66 15.90 9.71
N LEU A 126 5.10 14.71 9.97
CA LEU A 126 3.65 14.50 9.90
C LEU A 126 2.98 15.08 11.14
N ASP A 127 2.66 16.37 11.10
CA ASP A 127 1.86 17.03 12.13
C ASP A 127 0.35 16.79 11.92
N VAL A 128 -0.45 17.18 12.93
CA VAL A 128 -1.91 17.01 12.91
C VAL A 128 -2.56 17.77 11.76
N ALA A 129 -2.06 18.96 11.43
CA ALA A 129 -2.63 19.77 10.35
C ALA A 129 -2.46 19.08 9.00
N THR A 130 -1.26 18.55 8.74
CA THR A 130 -0.91 17.78 7.55
C THR A 130 -1.72 16.49 7.50
N PHE A 131 -1.77 15.72 8.60
CA PHE A 131 -2.53 14.46 8.65
C PHE A 131 -4.02 14.67 8.36
N ASN A 132 -4.63 15.72 8.91
CA ASN A 132 -6.04 16.04 8.72
C ASN A 132 -6.42 16.49 7.30
N THR A 133 -5.44 16.72 6.41
CA THR A 133 -5.74 16.98 4.98
C THR A 133 -6.25 15.74 4.25
N GLY A 134 -6.00 14.54 4.80
CA GLY A 134 -6.29 13.28 4.13
C GLY A 134 -5.09 12.67 3.40
N ILE A 135 -3.89 13.27 3.48
CA ILE A 135 -2.63 12.80 2.86
C ILE A 135 -2.07 11.47 3.43
N GLY A 136 -2.81 10.84 4.34
CA GLY A 136 -2.33 9.70 5.13
C GLY A 136 -1.95 8.50 4.28
N HIS A 137 -2.60 8.29 3.13
CA HIS A 137 -2.26 7.15 2.29
C HIS A 137 -0.91 7.36 1.60
N ALA A 138 -0.69 8.55 1.04
CA ALA A 138 0.59 8.96 0.45
C ALA A 138 1.74 8.89 1.47
N THR A 139 1.55 9.41 2.69
CA THR A 139 2.61 9.40 3.71
C THR A 139 2.94 8.00 4.19
N GLN A 140 1.97 7.08 4.24
CA GLN A 140 2.25 5.66 4.54
C GLN A 140 3.06 5.00 3.42
N MET A 141 2.79 5.29 2.14
CA MET A 141 3.60 4.78 1.03
C MET A 141 5.06 5.29 1.11
N ALA A 142 5.24 6.57 1.50
CA ALA A 142 6.54 7.23 1.61
C ALA A 142 7.32 6.89 2.89
N TRP A 143 6.68 6.32 3.91
CA TRP A 143 7.25 6.15 5.25
C TRP A 143 8.56 5.33 5.22
N SER A 144 9.70 5.93 5.60
CA SER A 144 11.03 5.36 5.33
C SER A 144 11.23 3.98 5.97
N LYS A 145 10.71 3.80 7.20
CA LYS A 145 10.85 2.58 8.01
C LYS A 145 9.91 1.45 7.58
N THR A 146 8.94 1.70 6.72
CA THR A 146 8.08 0.66 6.18
C THR A 146 8.83 -0.06 5.06
N GLY A 147 9.20 -1.32 5.30
CA GLY A 147 10.02 -2.12 4.39
C GLY A 147 9.27 -3.27 3.71
N ALA A 148 8.05 -3.56 4.11
CA ALA A 148 7.23 -4.62 3.51
C ALA A 148 5.77 -4.20 3.37
N LEU A 149 5.11 -4.71 2.34
CA LEU A 149 3.69 -4.54 2.10
C LEU A 149 3.06 -5.85 1.64
N GLY A 150 1.77 -6.00 1.86
CA GLY A 150 0.96 -7.02 1.22
C GLY A 150 -0.45 -6.50 1.02
N CYS A 151 -1.06 -6.82 -0.12
CA CYS A 151 -2.36 -6.27 -0.49
C CYS A 151 -3.36 -7.33 -0.89
N GLY A 152 -4.62 -6.94 -0.78
CA GLY A 152 -5.78 -7.69 -1.22
C GLY A 152 -6.78 -6.86 -2.01
N VAL A 153 -7.52 -7.50 -2.93
CA VAL A 153 -8.62 -6.95 -3.72
C VAL A 153 -9.88 -7.82 -3.76
N LYS A 154 -11.06 -7.26 -3.48
CA LYS A 154 -12.33 -8.00 -3.55
C LYS A 154 -13.36 -7.22 -4.36
N ASN A 155 -13.95 -7.88 -5.36
CA ASN A 155 -15.23 -7.46 -5.91
C ASN A 155 -16.33 -7.85 -4.91
N CYS A 156 -17.01 -6.84 -4.38
CA CYS A 156 -18.02 -6.92 -3.34
C CYS A 156 -19.44 -7.08 -3.88
N GLY A 157 -19.63 -7.01 -5.20
CA GLY A 157 -20.95 -7.03 -5.81
C GLY A 157 -21.71 -5.72 -5.60
N ALA A 158 -23.02 -5.76 -5.80
CA ALA A 158 -23.88 -4.59 -5.72
C ALA A 158 -23.90 -3.98 -4.31
N ASP A 159 -23.66 -2.68 -4.22
CA ASP A 159 -23.73 -1.91 -3.00
C ASP A 159 -25.10 -1.20 -2.90
N PRO A 160 -25.98 -1.60 -1.95
CA PRO A 160 -27.32 -1.02 -1.82
C PRO A 160 -27.30 0.46 -1.42
N ASN A 161 -26.18 0.96 -0.87
CA ASN A 161 -26.03 2.37 -0.48
C ASN A 161 -25.57 3.26 -1.64
N MET A 162 -25.17 2.66 -2.78
CA MET A 162 -24.58 3.35 -3.93
C MET A 162 -25.29 2.98 -5.24
N ASN A 163 -26.61 3.17 -5.31
CA ASN A 163 -27.44 2.89 -6.49
C ASN A 163 -27.31 1.45 -7.04
N ASN A 164 -27.00 0.46 -6.17
CA ASN A 164 -26.70 -0.92 -6.55
C ASN A 164 -25.54 -1.06 -7.56
N TRP A 165 -24.62 -0.09 -7.61
CA TRP A 165 -23.39 -0.21 -8.39
C TRP A 165 -22.49 -1.29 -7.77
N ASN A 166 -21.74 -1.99 -8.61
CA ASN A 166 -20.78 -2.96 -8.12
C ASN A 166 -19.64 -2.25 -7.41
N LYS A 167 -19.39 -2.62 -6.15
CA LYS A 167 -18.30 -2.13 -5.30
C LYS A 167 -17.09 -3.05 -5.39
N LEU A 168 -15.90 -2.48 -5.37
CA LEU A 168 -14.64 -3.17 -5.19
C LEU A 168 -13.88 -2.50 -4.06
N VAL A 169 -13.13 -3.29 -3.29
CA VAL A 169 -12.19 -2.81 -2.28
C VAL A 169 -10.79 -3.34 -2.55
N VAL A 170 -9.78 -2.49 -2.41
CA VAL A 170 -8.37 -2.84 -2.29
C VAL A 170 -7.91 -2.45 -0.88
N VAL A 171 -7.21 -3.35 -0.21
CA VAL A 171 -6.59 -3.14 1.10
C VAL A 171 -5.10 -3.43 0.95
N CYS A 172 -4.23 -2.49 1.31
CA CYS A 172 -2.80 -2.74 1.45
C CYS A 172 -2.41 -2.54 2.91
N GLN A 173 -1.71 -3.52 3.49
CA GLN A 173 -1.15 -3.42 4.83
C GLN A 173 0.37 -3.29 4.77
N TYR A 174 0.94 -2.59 5.75
CA TYR A 174 2.31 -2.09 5.72
C TYR A 174 3.09 -2.46 6.99
N LYS A 175 4.30 -3.00 6.84
CA LYS A 175 5.18 -3.34 7.96
C LYS A 175 6.53 -2.64 7.84
N ALA A 176 6.97 -1.86 8.83
CA ALA A 176 6.28 -1.41 10.03
C ALA A 176 5.16 -0.39 9.73
N GLN A 177 4.22 -0.22 10.67
CA GLN A 177 3.25 0.87 10.65
C GLN A 177 3.95 2.23 10.52
N GLY A 178 3.41 3.09 9.67
CA GLY A 178 3.82 4.48 9.52
C GLY A 178 2.84 5.46 10.17
N ASN A 179 2.81 6.69 9.65
CA ASN A 179 1.88 7.74 10.07
C ASN A 179 1.86 8.04 11.57
N TYR A 180 3.01 7.92 12.25
CA TYR A 180 3.14 8.38 13.62
C TYR A 180 3.13 9.91 13.65
N LEU A 181 2.14 10.49 14.34
CA LEU A 181 2.04 11.93 14.49
C LEU A 181 3.29 12.51 15.15
N ASN A 182 3.70 13.67 14.66
CA ASN A 182 4.89 14.41 15.07
C ASN A 182 6.21 13.67 14.84
N GLN A 183 6.22 12.63 14.00
CA GLN A 183 7.43 11.96 13.53
C GLN A 183 7.72 12.34 12.07
N PRO A 184 9.01 12.33 11.66
CA PRO A 184 9.36 12.52 10.26
C PRO A 184 8.93 11.31 9.43
N ILE A 185 8.42 11.56 8.21
CA ILE A 185 8.06 10.51 7.23
C ILE A 185 9.31 9.76 6.78
N TYR A 186 10.41 10.49 6.58
CA TYR A 186 11.75 9.94 6.35
C TYR A 186 12.83 10.83 6.95
N LYS A 187 14.06 10.36 7.11
CA LYS A 187 15.18 11.21 7.53
C LYS A 187 15.69 12.00 6.32
N THR A 188 15.61 13.33 6.37
CA THR A 188 16.20 14.17 5.32
C THR A 188 17.73 14.08 5.33
N GLY A 189 18.35 14.12 4.15
CA GLY A 189 19.80 14.08 4.00
C GLY A 189 20.21 13.53 2.64
N ALA A 190 21.51 13.43 2.37
CA ALA A 190 22.00 12.85 1.13
C ALA A 190 21.49 11.41 0.97
N THR A 191 21.11 11.03 -0.26
CA THR A 191 20.62 9.68 -0.59
C THR A 191 21.50 8.61 0.04
N CYS A 192 20.89 7.65 0.73
CA CYS A 192 21.56 6.55 1.43
C CYS A 192 22.52 6.92 2.58
N SER A 193 22.67 8.19 2.96
CA SER A 193 23.62 8.60 4.00
C SER A 193 23.27 8.10 5.41
N ALA A 194 22.09 7.52 5.60
CA ALA A 194 21.62 7.00 6.88
C ALA A 194 20.85 5.68 6.72
N CYS A 195 21.20 4.84 5.74
CA CYS A 195 20.58 3.51 5.61
C CYS A 195 20.69 2.73 6.94
N PRO A 196 19.58 2.18 7.46
CA PRO A 196 19.61 1.48 8.73
C PRO A 196 20.36 0.15 8.60
N SER A 197 21.25 -0.16 9.54
CA SER A 197 21.92 -1.48 9.57
C SER A 197 20.90 -2.61 9.68
N PRO A 198 21.05 -3.74 8.96
CA PRO A 198 22.19 -4.13 8.12
C PRO A 198 22.05 -3.76 6.63
N THR A 199 21.11 -2.89 6.28
CA THR A 199 20.83 -2.54 4.87
C THR A 199 21.96 -1.74 4.23
N LYS A 200 22.06 -1.81 2.90
CA LYS A 200 23.03 -1.08 2.09
C LYS A 200 22.32 -0.24 1.03
N CYS A 201 23.02 0.74 0.49
CA CYS A 201 22.51 1.53 -0.62
C CYS A 201 22.43 0.70 -1.91
N GLU A 202 21.26 0.65 -2.53
CA GLU A 202 21.11 0.25 -3.92
C GLU A 202 21.25 1.49 -4.81
N SER A 203 22.46 1.76 -5.32
CA SER A 203 22.77 3.02 -6.04
C SER A 203 21.82 3.33 -7.22
N ALA A 204 21.28 2.31 -7.87
CA ALA A 204 20.34 2.48 -8.98
C ALA A 204 19.04 3.17 -8.56
N THR A 205 18.54 2.89 -7.36
CA THR A 205 17.26 3.42 -6.84
C THR A 205 17.46 4.44 -5.71
N GLY A 206 18.61 4.45 -5.06
CA GLY A 206 18.84 5.25 -3.85
C GLY A 206 18.14 4.71 -2.61
N LEU A 207 17.56 3.50 -2.70
CA LEU A 207 16.86 2.85 -1.59
C LEU A 207 17.82 1.97 -0.78
N CYS A 208 17.49 1.78 0.48
CA CYS A 208 18.21 0.91 1.40
C CYS A 208 17.68 -0.53 1.33
N VAL A 209 18.55 -1.50 1.02
CA VAL A 209 18.23 -2.94 0.78
C VAL A 209 18.98 -3.89 1.70
#